data_AF-A0A943GLF1-F1
#
_entry.id   AF-A0A943GLF1-F1
#
_cell.length_a   1.000
_cell.length_b   1.000
_cell.length_c   1.000
_cell.angle_alpha   90.00
_cell.angle_beta   90.00
_cell.angle_gamma   90.00
#
_symmetry.space_group_name_H-M   'P 1'
#
loop_
_entity.id
_entity.type
_entity.pdbx_description
1 polymer ?
#
loop_
_entity_poly.entity_id
_entity_poly.type
_entity_poly.pdbx_seq_one_letter_code
_entity_poly.pdbx_strand_id
1 'polypeptide(L)'
;MQMMDYDTGGGEFLLSLNHPFDKTSATEGYAPNVSLCKERLLPLDIDFIECKNPHDIPFHNHSFDLMINRHGDFAPMEIYRLLRKNGLFITEQVGEDNERDLVEMVLPGTKKPFPEFSVDKCFKQLLKMQEEIERKEFVQGTIHRYLIVATK
;
A
#
# COMPACT_ATOMS: atom_id res chain seq x y z
N MET A 1 12.54 13.41 8.98
CA MET A 1 11.38 12.57 8.69
C MET A 1 11.92 11.29 8.12
N GLN A 2 11.73 10.15 8.79
CA GLN A 2 12.00 8.83 8.23
C GLN A 2 10.80 8.42 7.38
N MET A 3 11.02 8.16 6.10
CA MET A 3 9.99 7.81 5.13
C MET A 3 10.13 6.36 4.67
N MET A 4 9.02 5.65 4.54
CA MET A 4 8.95 4.33 3.91
C MET A 4 8.00 4.37 2.71
N ASP A 5 8.42 3.77 1.60
CA ASP A 5 7.56 3.43 0.46
C ASP A 5 7.34 1.92 0.39
N TYR A 6 6.13 1.47 0.73
CA TYR A 6 5.75 0.06 0.65
C TYR A 6 5.20 -0.27 -0.73
N ASP A 7 5.76 -1.30 -1.36
CA ASP A 7 5.44 -1.75 -2.72
C ASP A 7 5.85 -0.69 -3.77
N THR A 8 7.14 -0.31 -3.73
CA THR A 8 7.70 0.84 -4.45
C THR A 8 7.74 0.66 -5.97
N GLY A 9 7.45 -0.54 -6.48
CA GLY A 9 7.64 -0.87 -7.88
C GLY A 9 9.12 -0.86 -8.24
N GLY A 10 9.51 -0.17 -9.30
CA GLY A 10 10.92 0.05 -9.61
C GLY A 10 11.57 1.18 -8.80
N GLY A 11 10.82 1.87 -7.93
CA GLY A 11 11.32 3.03 -7.18
C GLY A 11 11.40 4.34 -7.98
N GLU A 12 10.87 4.38 -9.21
CA GLU A 12 10.87 5.60 -10.04
C GLU A 12 10.14 6.75 -9.36
N PHE A 13 8.95 6.46 -8.82
CA PHE A 13 8.15 7.46 -8.13
C PHE A 13 8.84 7.92 -6.84
N LEU A 14 9.33 6.98 -6.04
CA LEU A 14 10.08 7.26 -4.82
C LEU A 14 11.22 8.26 -5.05
N LEU A 15 12.04 8.04 -6.07
CA LEU A 15 13.16 8.91 -6.40
C LEU A 15 12.70 10.30 -6.90
N SER A 16 11.55 10.37 -7.57
CA SER A 16 10.99 11.65 -8.04
C SER A 16 10.61 12.60 -6.90
N LEU A 17 10.37 12.07 -5.68
CA LEU A 17 10.06 12.86 -4.50
C LEU A 17 11.27 13.65 -3.96
N ASN A 18 12.50 13.30 -4.37
CA ASN A 18 13.74 13.93 -3.91
C ASN A 18 13.87 14.00 -2.37
N HIS A 19 13.33 13.00 -1.66
CA HIS A 19 13.51 12.87 -0.22
C HIS A 19 14.97 12.46 0.08
N PRO A 20 15.59 12.93 1.19
CA PRO A 20 16.94 12.52 1.55
C PRO A 20 17.10 10.99 1.61
N PHE A 21 18.07 10.46 0.87
CA PHE A 21 18.23 9.01 0.70
C PHE A 21 18.53 8.29 2.02
N ASP A 22 19.35 8.90 2.88
CA ASP A 22 19.70 8.43 4.24
C ASP A 22 18.50 8.33 5.20
N LYS A 23 17.35 8.86 4.79
CA LYS A 23 16.09 8.86 5.55
C LYS A 23 14.96 8.17 4.81
N THR A 24 15.29 7.46 3.73
CA THR A 24 14.34 6.79 2.86
C THR A 24 14.52 5.29 2.97
N SER A 25 13.41 4.60 3.19
CA SER A 25 13.32 3.15 3.13
C SER A 25 12.30 2.75 2.07
N ALA A 26 12.47 1.56 1.50
CA ALA A 26 11.54 1.02 0.52
C ALA A 26 11.44 -0.49 0.61
N THR A 27 10.29 -1.03 0.22
CA THR A 27 10.13 -2.47 0.02
C THR A 27 9.48 -2.82 -1.30
N GLU A 28 9.78 -4.02 -1.80
CA GLU A 28 9.22 -4.56 -3.03
C GLU A 28 9.14 -6.09 -2.94
N GLY A 29 8.10 -6.67 -3.55
CA GLY A 29 7.83 -8.11 -3.49
C GLY A 29 7.87 -8.83 -4.84
N TYR A 30 7.70 -8.12 -5.94
CA TYR A 30 7.70 -8.68 -7.29
C TYR A 30 9.13 -8.84 -7.81
N ALA A 31 9.54 -10.08 -8.08
CA ALA A 31 10.94 -10.43 -8.34
C ALA A 31 11.64 -9.57 -9.44
N PRO A 32 11.00 -9.22 -10.57
CA PRO A 32 11.61 -8.29 -11.54
C PRO A 32 11.92 -6.91 -10.96
N ASN A 33 11.02 -6.37 -10.14
CA ASN A 33 11.19 -5.06 -9.51
C ASN A 33 12.20 -5.10 -8.35
N VAL A 34 12.27 -6.21 -7.61
CA VAL A 34 13.26 -6.41 -6.54
C VAL A 34 14.68 -6.27 -7.09
N SER A 35 14.99 -6.92 -8.20
CA SER A 35 16.32 -6.83 -8.82
C SER A 35 16.62 -5.39 -9.24
N LEU A 36 15.65 -4.72 -9.86
CA LEU A 36 15.77 -3.32 -10.26
C LEU A 36 15.98 -2.38 -9.06
N CYS A 37 15.25 -2.60 -7.97
CA CYS A 37 15.39 -1.83 -6.73
C CYS A 37 16.77 -2.03 -6.08
N LYS A 38 17.29 -3.26 -6.06
CA LYS A 38 18.65 -3.53 -5.54
C LYS A 38 19.70 -2.76 -6.34
N GLU A 39 19.59 -2.72 -7.66
CA GLU A 39 20.51 -2.00 -8.53
C GLU A 39 20.38 -0.48 -8.42
N ARG A 40 19.16 0.03 -8.19
CA ARG A 40 18.85 1.46 -8.24
C ARG A 40 18.91 2.17 -6.88
N LEU A 41 18.43 1.52 -5.82
CA LEU A 41 18.20 2.15 -4.52
C LEU A 41 19.38 1.94 -3.56
N LEU A 42 19.96 0.73 -3.51
CA LEU A 42 21.07 0.44 -2.59
C LEU A 42 22.31 1.31 -2.82
N PRO A 43 22.74 1.62 -4.08
CA PRO A 43 23.89 2.51 -4.29
C PRO A 43 23.66 3.97 -3.88
N LEU A 44 22.41 4.35 -3.60
CA LEU A 44 22.05 5.68 -3.12
C LEU A 44 21.95 5.74 -1.58
N ASP A 45 22.28 4.65 -0.88
CA ASP A 45 22.10 4.48 0.57
C ASP A 45 20.63 4.50 1.03
N ILE A 46 19.69 4.16 0.14
CA ILE A 46 18.27 3.92 0.50
C ILE A 46 18.15 2.53 1.13
N ASP A 47 17.47 2.44 2.28
CA ASP A 47 17.27 1.20 3.02
C ASP A 47 16.18 0.35 2.36
N PHE A 48 16.60 -0.53 1.44
CA PHE A 48 15.72 -1.40 0.68
C PHE A 48 15.68 -2.82 1.24
N ILE A 49 14.47 -3.33 1.51
CA ILE A 49 14.25 -4.73 1.90
C ILE A 49 13.19 -5.38 1.02
N GLU A 50 13.50 -6.55 0.47
CA GLU A 50 12.51 -7.37 -0.24
C GLU A 50 11.41 -7.82 0.73
N CYS A 51 10.15 -7.48 0.43
CA CYS A 51 9.00 -7.84 1.25
C CYS A 51 7.77 -8.10 0.37
N LYS A 52 7.16 -9.27 0.53
CA LYS A 52 5.93 -9.68 -0.19
C LYS A 52 4.69 -9.67 0.68
N ASN A 53 4.88 -9.64 2.00
CA ASN A 53 3.81 -9.82 2.96
C ASN A 53 3.49 -8.48 3.62
N PRO A 54 2.35 -7.84 3.30
CA PRO A 54 1.99 -6.56 3.90
C PRO A 54 1.69 -6.66 5.40
N HIS A 55 1.57 -7.88 5.95
CA HIS A 55 1.34 -8.13 7.38
C HIS A 55 2.63 -8.35 8.19
N ASP A 56 3.80 -8.44 7.55
CA ASP A 56 5.08 -8.74 8.20
C ASP A 56 6.21 -8.03 7.46
N ILE A 57 6.20 -6.71 7.55
CA ILE A 57 7.18 -5.82 6.93
C ILE A 57 8.41 -5.79 7.84
N PRO A 58 9.61 -6.11 7.34
CA PRO A 58 10.79 -6.45 8.14
C PRO A 58 11.52 -5.23 8.75
N PHE A 59 10.76 -4.34 9.40
CA PHE A 59 11.24 -3.16 10.10
C PHE A 59 10.74 -3.16 11.54
N HIS A 60 11.47 -2.44 12.41
CA HIS A 60 11.15 -2.34 13.82
C HIS A 60 9.89 -1.49 14.05
N ASN A 61 9.24 -1.66 15.20
CA ASN A 61 8.08 -0.85 15.57
C ASN A 61 8.46 0.64 15.62
N HIS A 62 7.53 1.53 15.26
CA HIS A 62 7.72 2.98 15.32
C HIS A 62 8.98 3.49 14.60
N SER A 63 9.28 2.92 13.42
CA SER A 63 10.43 3.29 12.62
C SER A 63 10.21 4.55 11.77
N PHE A 64 8.98 4.80 11.34
CA PHE A 64 8.68 5.80 10.30
C PHE A 64 7.82 6.96 10.79
N ASP A 65 8.16 8.15 10.30
CA ASP A 65 7.36 9.37 10.47
C ASP A 65 6.32 9.49 9.34
N LEU A 66 6.63 8.95 8.15
CA LEU A 66 5.76 8.93 6.97
C LEU A 66 5.83 7.55 6.30
N MET A 67 4.68 6.97 5.99
CA MET A 67 4.56 5.81 5.12
C MET A 67 3.73 6.18 3.90
N ILE A 68 4.22 5.83 2.71
CA ILE A 68 3.48 5.94 1.46
C ILE A 68 3.24 4.55 0.88
N ASN A 69 2.11 4.38 0.20
CA ASN A 69 1.80 3.16 -0.54
C ASN A 69 0.90 3.49 -1.72
N ARG A 70 1.35 3.19 -2.92
CA ARG A 70 0.64 3.50 -4.16
C ARG A 70 0.26 2.20 -4.86
N HIS A 71 -1.05 1.98 -5.01
CA HIS A 71 -1.67 0.83 -5.69
C HIS A 71 -1.46 -0.54 -5.04
N GLY A 72 -0.45 -0.69 -4.18
CA GLY A 72 -0.18 -1.93 -3.45
C GLY A 72 -1.22 -2.24 -2.37
N ASP A 73 -1.26 -3.51 -1.97
CA ASP A 73 -2.02 -3.96 -0.80
C ASP A 73 -1.35 -3.46 0.50
N PHE A 74 -2.10 -3.33 1.59
CA PHE A 74 -1.55 -2.94 2.88
C PHE A 74 -2.33 -3.56 4.04
N ALA A 75 -1.64 -3.80 5.17
CA ALA A 75 -2.28 -4.26 6.40
C ALA A 75 -2.37 -3.13 7.43
N PRO A 76 -3.57 -2.65 7.82
CA PRO A 76 -3.72 -1.52 8.74
C PRO A 76 -2.98 -1.67 10.08
N MET A 77 -2.97 -2.88 10.65
CA MET A 77 -2.25 -3.16 11.90
C MET A 77 -0.72 -3.07 11.74
N GLU A 78 -0.21 -3.41 10.55
CA GLU A 78 1.21 -3.35 10.27
C GLU A 78 1.66 -1.91 10.02
N ILE A 79 0.85 -1.12 9.30
CA ILE A 79 1.05 0.33 9.18
C ILE A 79 1.06 0.99 10.57
N TYR A 80 0.11 0.64 11.45
CA TYR A 80 0.07 1.14 12.82
C TYR A 80 1.33 0.76 13.62
N ARG A 81 1.81 -0.49 13.50
CA ARG A 81 3.01 -0.98 14.18
C ARG A 81 4.26 -0.18 13.78
N LEU A 82 4.37 0.15 12.50
CA LEU A 82 5.55 0.76 11.90
C LEU A 82 5.59 2.29 12.06
N LEU A 83 4.43 2.95 12.09
CA LEU A 83 4.34 4.38 12.30
C LEU A 83 4.72 4.77 13.73
N ARG A 84 5.48 5.86 13.85
CA ARG A 84 5.66 6.57 15.12
C ARG A 84 4.35 7.21 15.55
N LYS A 85 4.27 7.57 16.83
CA LYS A 85 3.18 8.41 17.33
C LYS A 85 3.09 9.70 16.49
N ASN A 86 1.89 10.02 16.01
CA ASN A 86 1.61 11.12 15.08
C ASN A 86 2.24 10.98 13.68
N GLY A 87 2.67 9.77 13.29
CA GLY A 87 3.13 9.48 11.94
C GLY A 87 2.00 9.49 10.93
N LEU A 88 2.33 9.77 9.66
CA LEU A 88 1.36 9.89 8.58
C LEU A 88 1.41 8.67 7.66
N PHE A 89 0.24 8.15 7.29
CA PHE A 89 0.09 7.20 6.19
C PHE A 89 -0.60 7.88 5.02
N ILE A 90 -0.01 7.81 3.83
CA ILE A 90 -0.58 8.31 2.58
C ILE A 90 -0.73 7.15 1.62
N THR A 91 -1.93 6.96 1.06
CA THR A 91 -2.14 5.93 0.04
C THR A 91 -2.97 6.43 -1.13
N GLU A 92 -2.60 5.98 -2.33
CA GLU A 92 -3.35 6.14 -3.57
C GLU A 92 -3.81 4.73 -3.99
N GLN A 93 -5.12 4.47 -3.99
CA GLN A 93 -5.70 3.16 -4.28
C GLN A 93 -6.55 3.19 -5.54
N VAL A 94 -6.75 2.01 -6.13
CA VAL A 94 -7.41 1.83 -7.42
C VAL A 94 -8.91 1.51 -7.22
N GLY A 95 -9.79 2.28 -7.85
CA GLY A 95 -11.25 2.10 -7.78
C GLY A 95 -11.82 1.23 -8.91
N GLU A 96 -13.13 0.95 -8.86
CA GLU A 96 -13.85 0.07 -9.82
C GLU A 96 -13.78 0.53 -11.28
N ASP A 97 -13.56 1.85 -11.48
CA ASP A 97 -13.56 2.52 -12.77
C ASP A 97 -12.16 2.74 -13.36
N ASN A 98 -11.14 2.12 -12.76
CA ASN A 98 -9.79 2.21 -13.28
C ASN A 98 -9.71 1.71 -14.74
N GLU A 99 -9.22 2.58 -15.62
CA GLU A 99 -9.19 2.39 -17.08
C GLU A 99 -10.48 1.85 -17.70
N ARG A 100 -11.65 2.14 -17.11
CA ARG A 100 -12.92 1.52 -17.52
C ARG A 100 -13.22 1.68 -18.99
N ASP A 101 -12.96 2.88 -19.53
CA ASP A 101 -13.16 3.20 -20.94
C ASP A 101 -12.31 2.32 -21.86
N LEU A 102 -11.05 2.05 -21.50
CA LEU A 102 -10.15 1.18 -22.27
C LEU A 102 -10.59 -0.28 -22.19
N VAL A 103 -10.99 -0.76 -21.01
CA VAL A 103 -11.48 -2.13 -20.86
C VAL A 103 -12.75 -2.34 -21.69
N GLU A 104 -13.66 -1.37 -21.74
CA GLU A 104 -14.85 -1.47 -22.59
C GLU A 104 -14.53 -1.46 -24.10
N MET A 105 -13.49 -0.75 -24.53
CA MET A 105 -13.07 -0.75 -25.95
C MET A 105 -12.55 -2.12 -26.39
N VAL A 106 -11.82 -2.83 -25.53
CA VAL A 106 -11.17 -4.11 -25.88
C VAL A 106 -12.03 -5.32 -25.48
N LEU A 107 -12.76 -5.23 -24.37
CA LEU A 107 -13.57 -6.30 -23.78
C LEU A 107 -14.94 -5.76 -23.28
N PRO A 108 -15.86 -5.41 -24.21
CA PRO A 108 -17.16 -4.82 -23.85
C PRO A 108 -17.96 -5.68 -22.88
N GLY A 109 -18.59 -5.04 -21.89
CA GLY A 109 -19.47 -5.70 -20.90
C GLY A 109 -18.72 -6.48 -19.82
N THR A 110 -17.40 -6.32 -19.73
CA THR A 110 -16.61 -6.92 -18.65
C THR A 110 -17.04 -6.36 -17.30
N LYS A 111 -17.44 -7.25 -16.38
CA LYS A 111 -17.86 -6.84 -15.02
C LYS A 111 -16.76 -6.05 -14.32
N LYS A 112 -17.17 -4.98 -13.63
CA LYS A 112 -16.25 -4.17 -12.83
C LYS A 112 -15.72 -4.98 -11.63
N PRO A 113 -14.42 -4.89 -11.31
CA PRO A 113 -13.93 -5.33 -10.01
C PRO A 113 -14.51 -4.41 -8.92
N PHE A 114 -14.88 -4.99 -7.77
CA PHE A 114 -15.49 -4.27 -6.63
C PHE A 114 -16.65 -3.34 -7.03
N PRO A 115 -17.78 -3.87 -7.53
CA PRO A 115 -18.89 -3.06 -7.99
C PRO A 115 -19.35 -2.03 -6.95
N GLU A 116 -19.59 -0.80 -7.40
CA GLU A 116 -19.95 0.38 -6.61
C GLU A 116 -18.79 1.03 -5.81
N PHE A 117 -17.58 0.48 -5.87
CA PHE A 117 -16.40 1.07 -5.23
C PHE A 117 -15.77 2.16 -6.11
N SER A 118 -16.35 3.35 -6.10
CA SER A 118 -15.75 4.56 -6.68
C SER A 118 -15.80 5.72 -5.71
N VAL A 119 -14.94 6.73 -5.89
CA VAL A 119 -14.95 7.94 -5.06
C VAL A 119 -16.32 8.60 -5.09
N ASP A 120 -16.91 8.77 -6.27
CA ASP A 120 -18.21 9.44 -6.41
C ASP A 120 -19.34 8.69 -5.69
N LYS A 121 -19.38 7.36 -5.82
CA LYS A 121 -20.42 6.52 -5.20
C LYS A 121 -20.24 6.36 -3.70
N CYS A 122 -18.99 6.33 -3.25
CA CYS A 122 -18.64 6.09 -1.86
C CYS A 122 -18.26 7.38 -1.10
N PHE A 123 -18.35 8.57 -1.70
CA PHE A 123 -17.83 9.81 -1.13
C PHE A 123 -18.32 10.07 0.30
N LYS A 124 -19.65 9.94 0.52
CA LYS A 124 -20.25 10.13 1.84
C LYS A 124 -19.78 9.07 2.85
N GLN A 125 -19.55 7.85 2.40
CA GLN A 125 -19.09 6.73 3.21
C GLN A 125 -17.61 6.87 3.55
N LEU A 126 -16.79 7.35 2.61
CA LEU A 126 -15.38 7.68 2.83
C LEU A 126 -15.24 8.80 3.87
N LEU A 127 -16.08 9.84 3.81
CA LEU A 127 -16.11 10.89 4.84
C LEU A 127 -16.48 10.33 6.22
N LYS A 128 -17.51 9.48 6.29
CA LYS A 128 -17.88 8.82 7.56
C LYS A 128 -16.77 7.90 8.09
N MET A 129 -16.05 7.22 7.21
CA MET A 129 -14.90 6.41 7.57
C MET A 129 -13.78 7.27 8.14
N GLN A 130 -13.51 8.43 7.52
CA GLN A 130 -12.55 9.41 8.02
C GLN A 130 -12.93 9.92 9.43
N GLU A 131 -14.21 10.30 9.63
CA GLU A 131 -14.70 10.71 10.96
C GLU A 131 -14.51 9.61 12.02
N GLU A 132 -14.74 8.34 11.65
CA GLU A 132 -14.52 7.21 12.55
C GLU A 132 -13.03 6.98 12.86
N ILE A 133 -12.13 7.15 11.87
CA ILE A 133 -10.67 7.09 12.07
C ILE A 133 -10.24 8.18 13.04
N GLU A 134 -10.67 9.42 12.82
CA GLU A 134 -10.32 10.56 13.69
C GLU A 134 -10.81 10.35 15.12
N ARG A 135 -11.97 9.71 15.29
CA ARG A 135 -12.56 9.46 16.60
C ARG A 135 -11.92 8.28 17.35
N LYS A 136 -11.54 7.22 16.64
CA LYS A 136 -11.11 5.95 17.25
C LYS A 136 -9.63 5.66 17.11
N GLU A 137 -8.91 6.43 16.29
CA GLU A 137 -7.53 6.19 15.84
C GLU A 137 -7.34 4.92 15.00
N PHE A 138 -8.39 4.09 14.82
CA PHE A 138 -8.34 2.87 14.00
C PHE A 138 -9.72 2.53 13.40
N VAL A 139 -9.71 1.72 12.34
CA VAL A 139 -10.90 1.05 11.79
C VAL A 139 -10.72 -0.45 11.91
N GLN A 140 -11.71 -1.13 12.49
CA GLN A 140 -11.74 -2.58 12.60
C GLN A 140 -12.52 -3.18 11.43
N GLY A 141 -11.93 -4.15 10.74
CA GLY A 141 -12.56 -4.92 9.67
C GLY A 141 -12.65 -6.41 9.99
N THR A 142 -13.60 -7.11 9.37
CA THR A 142 -13.75 -8.58 9.47
C THR A 142 -13.16 -9.24 8.23
N ILE A 143 -12.27 -10.21 8.42
CA ILE A 143 -11.70 -11.04 7.35
C ILE A 143 -12.16 -12.48 7.57
N HIS A 144 -12.72 -13.11 6.54
CA HIS A 144 -13.19 -14.50 6.61
C HIS A 144 -12.30 -15.41 5.74
N ARG A 145 -11.63 -16.38 6.38
CA ARG A 145 -10.78 -17.39 5.71
C ARG A 145 -11.06 -18.76 6.33
N TYR A 146 -11.18 -19.81 5.51
CA TYR A 146 -11.29 -21.19 5.98
C TYR A 146 -10.38 -22.12 5.16
N LEU A 147 -9.86 -23.14 5.84
CA LEU A 147 -9.07 -24.22 5.25
C LEU A 147 -9.81 -25.53 5.53
N ILE A 148 -10.16 -26.27 4.48
CA ILE A 148 -10.74 -27.60 4.60
C ILE A 148 -9.66 -28.61 4.25
N VAL A 149 -9.28 -29.42 5.23
CA VAL A 149 -8.42 -30.58 5.03
C VAL A 149 -9.27 -31.80 5.30
N ALA A 150 -9.41 -32.67 4.29
CA ALA A 150 -10.13 -33.93 4.40
C ALA A 150 -9.22 -35.07 3.97
N THR A 151 -9.30 -36.17 4.70
CA THR A 151 -8.75 -37.47 4.32
C THR A 151 -9.91 -38.45 4.24
N LYS A 152 -9.73 -39.55 3.51
CA LYS A 152 -10.75 -40.60 3.37
C LYS A 152 -11.20 -41.15 4.72
#